data_AF-A0A4R7K251-F1
#
_entry.id   AF-A0A4R7K251-F1
#
_cell.length_a   1.000
_cell.length_b   1.000
_cell.length_c   1.000
_cell.angle_alpha   90.00
_cell.angle_beta   90.00
_cell.angle_gamma   90.00
#
_symmetry.space_group_name_H-M   'P 1'
#
loop_
_entity.id
_entity.type
_entity.pdbx_description
1 polymer ?
#
loop_
_entity_poly.entity_id
_entity_poly.type
_entity_poly.pdbx_seq_one_letter_code
_entity_poly.pdbx_strand_id
1 'polypeptide(L)'
;MQNQLILRRTLNVVCWHVSGQVATAKERRDLIPLLLRAQEVEQTGAKDIAEHLFFESNSRKVVAERLLQVAHSYGLLKKESAGAYSLSEEGKQAIARERVYVPQEGTWIIWASDEPMLDHPILHVEAWSEPSAFDEVWGKEKHKNSERAFEELPRWMTESEGRAFDMVCKTTESRRIDSMQINAEPVRNHAFIYLEWNVNKGKLWLRGELADQSVDSSLNAPDIESNQVWKNLLECVELWPRWDPSQQALRMAFDESSKSERESLTRVLKFKNPEISGAGRFEDLDVYDVPLLPLSGEDAKKWAEWRLEARISDYATNSRYQQWTNEAAEPFAEFSPTLPPRDALAELVWTQRGNRPTAKCWYLMASEDWGL
;
A
#
# COMPACT_ATOMS: atom_id res chain seq x y z
N MET A 1 1.77 -15.42 17.15
CA MET A 1 2.29 -14.54 16.07
C MET A 1 1.10 -14.24 15.18
N GLN A 2 0.86 -12.98 14.85
CA GLN A 2 -0.29 -12.59 14.02
C GLN A 2 0.14 -12.68 12.55
N ASN A 3 -0.60 -13.43 11.74
CA ASN A 3 -0.26 -13.63 10.33
C ASN A 3 -0.27 -12.29 9.62
N GLN A 4 0.82 -11.97 8.94
CA GLN A 4 0.92 -10.72 8.19
C GLN A 4 0.35 -10.93 6.80
N LEU A 5 -0.83 -10.36 6.55
CA LEU A 5 -1.44 -10.26 5.24
C LEU A 5 -0.86 -9.03 4.54
N ILE A 6 0.10 -9.28 3.64
CA ILE A 6 0.81 -8.25 2.87
C ILE A 6 0.56 -8.50 1.39
N LEU A 7 -0.23 -7.63 0.78
CA LEU A 7 -0.50 -7.64 -0.66
C LEU A 7 0.54 -6.77 -1.38
N ARG A 8 1.03 -7.23 -2.54
CA ARG A 8 2.02 -6.50 -3.34
C ARG A 8 1.60 -6.43 -4.79
N ARG A 9 1.98 -5.34 -5.46
CA ARG A 9 1.93 -5.26 -6.92
C ARG A 9 2.90 -4.26 -7.49
N THR A 10 3.50 -4.61 -8.62
CA THR A 10 4.31 -3.72 -9.43
C THR A 10 3.44 -2.74 -10.21
N LEU A 11 3.85 -1.47 -10.25
CA LEU A 11 3.14 -0.40 -10.95
C LEU A 11 3.60 -0.32 -12.40
N ASN A 12 2.64 -0.02 -13.28
CA ASN A 12 2.97 0.42 -14.63
C ASN A 12 3.26 1.92 -14.61
N VAL A 13 4.55 2.28 -14.73
CA VAL A 13 5.00 3.67 -14.76
C VAL A 13 5.31 4.06 -16.19
N VAL A 14 4.62 5.09 -16.67
CA VAL A 14 4.92 5.74 -17.96
C VAL A 14 5.80 6.96 -17.73
N CYS A 15 6.64 7.29 -18.71
CA CYS A 15 7.51 8.45 -18.66
C CYS A 15 7.39 9.24 -19.96
N TRP A 16 7.31 10.57 -19.85
CA TRP A 16 7.08 11.48 -20.96
C TRP A 16 7.93 12.74 -20.86
N HIS A 17 8.42 13.25 -21.98
CA HIS A 17 8.85 14.65 -22.10
C HIS A 17 7.66 15.50 -22.52
N VAL A 18 7.26 16.40 -21.63
CA VAL A 18 6.06 17.23 -21.79
C VAL A 18 6.46 18.69 -21.74
N SER A 19 6.09 19.45 -22.77
CA SER A 19 6.21 20.90 -22.74
C SER A 19 5.01 21.50 -22.02
N GLY A 20 5.26 22.44 -21.11
CA GLY A 20 4.21 23.08 -20.33
C GLY A 20 4.71 23.81 -19.10
N GLN A 21 3.78 24.10 -18.20
CA GLN A 21 4.04 24.88 -16.99
C GLN A 21 3.94 23.99 -15.74
N VAL A 22 5.02 23.93 -14.97
CA VAL A 22 5.05 23.23 -13.67
C VAL A 22 5.36 24.24 -12.58
N ALA A 23 4.50 24.30 -11.58
CA ALA A 23 4.65 25.16 -10.43
C ALA A 23 5.29 24.45 -9.25
N THR A 24 6.17 25.17 -8.56
CA THR A 24 6.91 24.66 -7.40
C THR A 24 6.47 25.36 -6.14
N ALA A 25 6.13 24.62 -5.08
CA ALA A 25 5.85 25.23 -3.79
C ALA A 25 7.11 25.91 -3.21
N LYS A 26 7.04 27.22 -2.96
CA LYS A 26 8.11 28.01 -2.37
C LYS A 26 7.58 28.92 -1.27
N GLU A 27 8.43 29.20 -0.27
CA GLU A 27 8.20 30.28 0.67
C GLU A 27 8.38 31.63 -0.06
N ARG A 28 7.30 32.40 -0.21
CA ARG A 28 7.31 33.74 -0.80
C ARG A 28 6.92 34.78 0.23
N ARG A 29 7.87 35.12 1.10
CA ARG A 29 7.69 36.08 2.21
C ARG A 29 7.31 37.49 1.75
N ASP A 30 7.53 37.80 0.48
CA ASP A 30 7.10 39.02 -0.18
C ASP A 30 5.62 39.00 -0.61
N LEU A 31 5.08 37.82 -0.98
CA LEU A 31 3.70 37.69 -1.45
C LEU A 31 2.71 37.41 -0.32
N ILE A 32 3.09 36.64 0.70
CA ILE A 32 2.17 36.29 1.80
C ILE A 32 1.56 37.53 2.50
N PRO A 33 2.33 38.57 2.88
CA PRO A 33 1.74 39.78 3.48
C PRO A 33 0.78 40.52 2.55
N LEU A 34 1.04 40.47 1.24
CA LEU A 34 0.15 41.05 0.23
C LEU A 34 -1.17 40.27 0.13
N LEU A 35 -1.12 38.95 0.20
CA LEU A 35 -2.33 38.12 0.23
C LEU A 35 -3.13 38.31 1.52
N LEU A 36 -2.45 38.41 2.67
CA LEU A 36 -3.10 38.73 3.96
C LEU A 36 -3.80 40.08 3.89
N ARG A 37 -3.14 41.10 3.32
CA ARG A 37 -3.79 42.40 3.10
C ARG A 37 -5.04 42.27 2.21
N ALA A 38 -4.94 41.54 1.09
CA ALA A 38 -6.07 41.26 0.21
C ALA A 38 -7.16 40.38 0.83
N GLN A 39 -6.91 39.74 1.98
CA GLN A 39 -7.91 39.01 2.75
C GLN A 39 -8.64 39.94 3.73
N GLU A 40 -7.93 40.91 4.31
CA GLU A 40 -8.50 41.92 5.22
C GLU A 40 -9.44 42.89 4.49
N VAL A 41 -9.11 43.23 3.24
CA VAL A 41 -9.90 44.13 2.40
C VAL A 41 -10.51 43.36 1.23
N GLU A 42 -11.80 43.58 0.93
CA GLU A 42 -12.47 42.88 -0.18
C GLU A 42 -11.79 43.12 -1.54
N GLN A 43 -11.19 44.29 -1.73
CA GLN A 43 -10.39 44.64 -2.90
C GLN A 43 -9.17 45.45 -2.48
N THR A 44 -8.02 45.12 -3.06
CA THR A 44 -6.77 45.86 -2.90
C THR A 44 -6.27 46.39 -4.25
N GLY A 45 -5.41 47.40 -4.20
CA GLY A 45 -4.77 48.00 -5.36
C GLY A 45 -3.41 48.58 -5.01
N ALA A 46 -2.65 49.03 -6.02
CA ALA A 46 -1.26 49.42 -5.81
C ALA A 46 -1.05 50.54 -4.78
N LYS A 47 -2.03 51.47 -4.63
CA LYS A 47 -1.96 52.52 -3.61
C LYS A 47 -2.10 51.95 -2.20
N ASP A 48 -3.08 51.06 -1.99
CA ASP A 48 -3.34 50.39 -0.71
C ASP A 48 -2.12 49.57 -0.27
N ILE A 49 -1.60 48.73 -1.16
CA ILE A 49 -0.40 47.93 -0.90
C ILE A 49 0.82 48.82 -0.60
N ALA A 50 1.02 49.91 -1.35
CA ALA A 50 2.15 50.81 -1.12
C ALA A 50 2.07 51.53 0.23
N GLU A 51 0.88 51.96 0.62
CA GLU A 51 0.62 52.60 1.90
C GLU A 51 0.80 51.63 3.08
N HIS A 52 0.23 50.42 2.98
CA HIS A 52 0.15 49.49 4.11
C HIS A 52 1.34 48.54 4.25
N LEU A 53 1.95 48.09 3.15
CA LEU A 53 3.10 47.17 3.22
C LEU A 53 4.44 47.89 3.11
N PHE A 54 4.49 49.02 2.40
CA PHE A 54 5.73 49.74 2.17
C PHE A 54 5.84 51.06 2.92
N PHE A 55 4.81 51.42 3.70
CA PHE A 55 4.70 52.65 4.48
C PHE A 55 4.84 53.93 3.63
N GLU A 56 4.58 53.85 2.31
CA GLU A 56 4.71 54.99 1.43
C GLU A 56 3.85 54.89 0.15
N SER A 57 2.84 55.75 0.05
CA SER A 57 1.74 55.61 -0.92
C SER A 57 2.06 56.06 -2.37
N ASN A 58 3.06 56.91 -2.58
CA ASN A 58 3.33 57.52 -3.89
C ASN A 58 4.62 56.98 -4.56
N SER A 59 5.75 56.98 -3.85
CA SER A 59 7.06 56.62 -4.42
C SER A 59 7.19 55.12 -4.72
N ARG A 60 6.45 54.26 -3.99
CA ARG A 60 6.54 52.79 -4.10
C ARG A 60 5.36 52.13 -4.83
N LYS A 61 4.46 52.94 -5.41
CA LYS A 61 3.28 52.45 -6.14
C LYS A 61 3.65 51.51 -7.30
N VAL A 62 4.76 51.76 -8.00
CA VAL A 62 5.23 50.90 -9.10
C VAL A 62 5.66 49.52 -8.62
N VAL A 63 6.28 49.45 -7.43
CA VAL A 63 6.68 48.18 -6.82
C VAL A 63 5.45 47.39 -6.39
N ALA A 64 4.49 48.06 -5.75
CA ALA A 64 3.20 47.47 -5.38
C ALA A 64 2.43 46.93 -6.59
N GLU A 65 2.35 47.70 -7.68
CA GLU A 65 1.71 47.27 -8.92
C GLU A 65 2.38 46.02 -9.50
N ARG A 66 3.72 45.97 -9.53
CA ARG A 66 4.46 44.78 -9.98
C ARG A 66 4.17 43.56 -9.12
N LEU A 67 4.11 43.71 -7.80
CA LEU A 67 3.81 42.59 -6.91
C LEU A 67 2.38 42.08 -7.08
N LEU A 68 1.40 42.97 -7.25
CA LEU A 68 0.03 42.60 -7.58
C LEU A 68 -0.05 41.85 -8.91
N GLN A 69 0.68 42.30 -9.92
CA GLN A 69 0.77 41.62 -11.22
C GLN A 69 1.40 40.24 -11.10
N VAL A 70 2.46 40.08 -10.30
CA VAL A 70 3.08 38.77 -10.03
C VAL A 70 2.09 37.86 -9.31
N ALA A 71 1.45 38.33 -8.24
CA ALA A 71 0.44 37.55 -7.51
C ALA A 71 -0.73 37.15 -8.41
N HIS A 72 -1.20 38.04 -9.29
CA HIS A 72 -2.21 37.74 -10.29
C HIS A 72 -1.73 36.69 -11.31
N SER A 73 -0.49 36.80 -11.80
CA SER A 73 0.07 35.84 -12.76
C SER A 73 0.23 34.43 -12.20
N TYR A 74 0.40 34.29 -10.89
CA TYR A 74 0.44 33.01 -10.19
C TYR A 74 -0.97 32.49 -9.84
N GLY A 75 -2.02 33.20 -10.25
CA GLY A 75 -3.41 32.87 -9.95
C GLY A 75 -3.83 33.19 -8.52
N LEU A 76 -2.97 33.82 -7.69
CA LEU A 76 -3.27 34.11 -6.28
C LEU A 76 -4.31 35.23 -6.12
N LEU A 77 -4.40 36.14 -7.08
CA LEU A 77 -5.37 37.22 -7.11
C LEU A 77 -6.21 37.18 -8.39
N LYS A 78 -7.48 37.52 -8.27
CA LYS A 78 -8.38 37.80 -9.39
C LYS A 78 -8.40 39.29 -9.66
N LYS A 79 -8.40 39.66 -10.94
CA LYS A 79 -8.48 41.07 -11.35
C LYS A 79 -9.95 41.43 -11.55
N GLU A 80 -10.47 42.33 -10.73
CA GLU A 80 -11.88 42.75 -10.77
C GLU A 80 -12.09 43.91 -11.75
N SER A 81 -11.15 44.86 -11.75
CA SER A 81 -11.15 46.01 -12.67
C SER A 81 -9.73 46.54 -12.88
N ALA A 82 -9.60 47.67 -13.59
CA ALA A 82 -8.31 48.30 -13.82
C ALA A 82 -7.67 48.76 -12.49
N GLY A 83 -6.74 47.97 -11.98
CA GLY A 83 -5.98 48.28 -10.76
C GLY A 83 -6.60 47.81 -9.45
N ALA A 84 -7.70 47.03 -9.51
CA ALA A 84 -8.33 46.41 -8.35
C ALA A 84 -8.25 44.88 -8.44
N TYR A 85 -7.81 44.27 -7.34
CA TYR A 85 -7.60 42.83 -7.21
C TYR A 85 -8.31 42.29 -5.98
N SER A 86 -8.86 41.08 -6.09
CA SER A 86 -9.48 40.33 -5.00
C SER A 86 -8.74 39.01 -4.79
N LEU A 87 -8.87 38.43 -3.60
CA LEU A 87 -8.22 37.17 -3.25
C LEU A 87 -8.90 35.98 -3.96
N SER A 88 -8.12 35.14 -4.63
CA SER A 88 -8.59 33.87 -5.21
C SER A 88 -8.68 32.75 -4.15
N GLU A 89 -9.23 31.60 -4.52
CA GLU A 89 -9.18 30.42 -3.65
C GLU A 89 -7.75 29.90 -3.49
N GLU A 90 -6.95 29.92 -4.55
CA GLU A 90 -5.52 29.59 -4.52
C GLU A 90 -4.75 30.52 -3.59
N GLY A 91 -5.09 31.81 -3.57
CA GLY A 91 -4.54 32.81 -2.66
C GLY A 91 -4.87 32.50 -1.20
N LYS A 92 -6.10 32.10 -0.90
CA LYS A 92 -6.49 31.66 0.46
C LYS A 92 -5.73 30.40 0.88
N GLN A 93 -5.61 29.42 -0.02
CA GLN A 93 -4.83 28.21 0.24
C GLN A 93 -3.34 28.51 0.46
N ALA A 94 -2.78 29.46 -0.28
CA ALA A 94 -1.39 29.88 -0.14
C ALA A 94 -1.11 30.55 1.21
N ILE A 95 -2.06 31.35 1.73
CA ILE A 95 -1.99 31.89 3.10
C ILE A 95 -2.01 30.75 4.11
N ALA A 96 -2.98 29.84 4.02
CA ALA A 96 -3.15 28.75 4.98
C ALA A 96 -1.95 27.79 5.04
N ARG A 97 -1.25 27.60 3.91
CA ARG A 97 -0.06 26.72 3.80
C ARG A 97 1.27 27.48 3.95
N GLU A 98 1.23 28.80 4.06
CA GLU A 98 2.40 29.70 4.01
C GLU A 98 3.35 29.45 2.82
N ARG A 99 2.82 28.92 1.72
CA ARG A 99 3.58 28.53 0.52
C ARG A 99 2.84 28.95 -0.73
N VAL A 100 3.59 29.39 -1.73
CA VAL A 100 3.08 29.80 -3.05
C VAL A 100 3.62 28.87 -4.11
N TYR A 101 2.74 28.39 -4.99
CA TYR A 101 3.15 27.67 -6.20
C TYR A 101 3.67 28.67 -7.23
N VAL A 102 4.96 28.60 -7.53
CA VAL A 102 5.63 29.46 -8.50
C VAL A 102 5.75 28.73 -9.83
N PRO A 103 4.96 29.11 -10.86
CA PRO A 103 4.97 28.48 -12.17
C PRO A 103 6.29 28.69 -12.91
N GLN A 104 6.73 27.68 -13.65
CA GLN A 104 7.88 27.71 -14.54
C GLN A 104 7.52 27.05 -15.86
N GLU A 105 7.74 27.78 -16.95
CA GLU A 105 7.63 27.25 -18.31
C GLU A 105 8.87 26.44 -18.66
N GLY A 106 8.67 25.32 -19.33
CA GLY A 106 9.78 24.50 -19.82
C GLY A 106 9.31 23.19 -20.42
N THR A 107 10.27 22.32 -20.67
CA THR A 107 10.00 20.91 -20.96
C THR A 107 10.37 20.10 -19.73
N TRP A 108 9.52 19.14 -19.39
CA TRP A 108 9.59 18.40 -18.14
C TRP A 108 9.58 16.90 -18.42
N ILE A 109 10.39 16.16 -17.69
CA ILE A 109 10.27 14.70 -17.60
C ILE A 109 9.21 14.40 -16.54
N ILE A 110 8.15 13.71 -16.92
CA ILE A 110 7.02 13.38 -16.05
C ILE A 110 6.91 11.86 -15.94
N TRP A 111 7.03 11.34 -14.72
CA TRP A 111 6.77 9.94 -14.42
C TRP A 111 5.40 9.82 -13.76
N ALA A 112 4.58 8.92 -14.29
CA ALA A 112 3.19 8.82 -13.85
C ALA A 112 2.65 7.39 -13.96
N SER A 113 1.57 7.11 -13.23
CA SER A 113 0.88 5.83 -13.21
C SER A 113 -0.62 6.06 -13.04
N ASP A 114 -1.45 5.22 -13.66
CA ASP A 114 -2.91 5.21 -13.52
C ASP A 114 -3.39 4.33 -12.35
N GLU A 115 -2.48 3.98 -11.46
CA GLU A 115 -2.70 3.12 -10.31
C GLU A 115 -3.77 3.69 -9.36
N PRO A 116 -4.95 3.03 -9.21
CA PRO A 116 -6.07 3.53 -8.41
C PRO A 116 -5.78 3.77 -6.93
N MET A 117 -4.77 3.11 -6.36
CA MET A 117 -4.38 3.27 -4.96
C MET A 117 -3.44 4.46 -4.72
N LEU A 118 -3.07 5.22 -5.76
CA LEU A 118 -2.33 6.46 -5.60
C LEU A 118 -3.26 7.64 -5.34
N ASP A 119 -2.86 8.53 -4.43
CA ASP A 119 -3.56 9.80 -4.20
C ASP A 119 -3.48 10.73 -5.44
N HIS A 120 -2.41 10.58 -6.24
CA HIS A 120 -2.16 11.37 -7.44
C HIS A 120 -1.47 10.53 -8.54
N PRO A 121 -1.84 10.68 -9.82
CA PRO A 121 -1.27 9.88 -10.90
C PRO A 121 0.18 10.26 -11.22
N ILE A 122 0.57 11.50 -10.99
CA ILE A 122 1.96 11.96 -11.19
C ILE A 122 2.79 11.58 -9.98
N LEU A 123 3.87 10.84 -10.22
CA LEU A 123 4.78 10.33 -9.19
C LEU A 123 5.98 11.26 -9.00
N HIS A 124 6.53 11.77 -10.10
CA HIS A 124 7.76 12.56 -10.09
C HIS A 124 7.82 13.49 -11.31
N VAL A 125 8.48 14.64 -11.16
CA VAL A 125 8.69 15.60 -12.25
C VAL A 125 10.06 16.24 -12.13
N GLU A 126 10.80 16.29 -13.24
CA GLU A 126 12.09 16.98 -13.32
C GLU A 126 12.18 17.84 -14.58
N ALA A 127 12.97 18.91 -14.53
CA ALA A 127 13.20 19.75 -15.70
C ALA A 127 14.03 18.97 -16.72
N TRP A 128 13.59 18.97 -17.98
CA TRP A 128 14.35 18.42 -19.09
C TRP A 128 15.06 19.55 -19.85
N SER A 129 16.32 19.30 -20.19
CA SER A 129 17.11 20.21 -21.04
C SER A 129 17.52 19.49 -22.32
N GLU A 130 17.18 20.06 -23.47
CA GLU A 130 17.63 19.52 -24.75
C GLU A 130 19.17 19.44 -24.81
N PRO A 131 19.73 18.35 -25.38
CA PRO A 131 21.13 18.30 -25.76
C PRO A 131 21.46 19.50 -26.66
N SER A 132 22.68 20.04 -26.57
CA SER A 132 23.05 21.16 -27.42
C SER A 132 23.15 20.73 -28.88
N ALA A 133 22.92 21.65 -29.82
CA ALA A 133 23.11 21.40 -31.26
C ALA A 133 24.54 20.91 -31.59
N PHE A 134 25.53 21.18 -30.73
CA PHE A 134 26.87 20.64 -30.86
C PHE A 134 26.92 19.13 -30.53
N ASP A 135 26.20 18.71 -29.49
CA ASP A 135 26.11 17.30 -29.07
C ASP A 135 25.34 16.44 -30.08
N GLU A 136 24.34 17.01 -30.77
CA GLU A 136 23.60 16.34 -31.85
C GLU A 136 24.46 16.10 -33.10
N VAL A 137 25.34 17.04 -33.47
CA VAL A 137 26.13 16.98 -34.71
C VAL A 137 27.47 16.26 -34.53
N TRP A 138 28.12 16.41 -33.36
CA TRP A 138 29.47 15.92 -33.10
C TRP A 138 29.57 14.89 -31.95
N GLY A 139 28.51 14.71 -31.15
CA GLY A 139 28.50 13.80 -30.00
C GLY A 139 28.13 12.34 -30.33
N LYS A 140 28.16 11.48 -29.30
CA LYS A 140 27.79 10.05 -29.37
C LYS A 140 26.33 9.80 -29.79
N GLU A 141 25.50 10.84 -29.88
CA GLU A 141 24.08 10.75 -30.22
C GLU A 141 23.81 10.80 -31.74
N LYS A 142 24.85 10.90 -32.57
CA LYS A 142 24.77 10.87 -34.05
C LYS A 142 24.00 9.66 -34.62
N HIS A 143 23.91 8.57 -33.85
CA HIS A 143 23.20 7.32 -34.21
C HIS A 143 21.82 7.16 -33.54
N LYS A 144 21.39 8.09 -32.67
CA LYS A 144 20.07 8.11 -32.00
C LYS A 144 19.08 9.07 -32.66
N ASN A 145 19.40 9.59 -33.84
CA ASN A 145 18.53 10.50 -34.60
C ASN A 145 17.38 9.72 -35.30
N SER A 146 16.65 8.90 -34.53
CA SER A 146 15.30 8.51 -34.90
C SER A 146 14.41 9.72 -34.75
N GLU A 147 13.57 10.03 -35.73
CA GLU A 147 12.53 11.07 -35.60
C GLU A 147 11.83 10.91 -34.25
N ARG A 148 11.85 11.97 -33.43
CA ARG A 148 11.16 11.98 -32.13
C ARG A 148 9.67 11.80 -32.41
N ALA A 149 9.12 10.69 -31.94
CA ALA A 149 7.70 10.41 -32.08
C ALA A 149 6.94 11.15 -30.99
N PHE A 150 5.93 11.92 -31.38
CA PHE A 150 5.02 12.57 -30.45
C PHE A 150 3.69 11.81 -30.46
N GLU A 151 3.20 11.50 -29.26
CA GLU A 151 1.95 10.79 -29.04
C GLU A 151 1.04 11.61 -28.13
N GLU A 152 -0.27 11.35 -28.19
CA GLU A 152 -1.25 12.01 -27.33
C GLU A 152 -1.11 11.50 -25.89
N LEU A 153 -1.05 12.43 -24.92
CA LEU A 153 -0.97 12.11 -23.51
C LEU A 153 -2.21 11.33 -23.04
N PRO A 154 -2.05 10.37 -22.12
CA PRO A 154 -3.19 9.72 -21.50
C PRO A 154 -4.11 10.72 -20.80
N ARG A 155 -5.44 10.56 -20.96
CA ARG A 155 -6.43 11.49 -20.40
C ARG A 155 -6.30 11.68 -18.89
N TRP A 156 -6.07 10.60 -18.15
CA TRP A 156 -5.90 10.63 -16.69
C TRP A 156 -4.70 11.49 -16.27
N MET A 157 -3.70 11.68 -17.15
CA MET A 157 -2.58 12.59 -16.91
C MET A 157 -3.06 14.04 -17.07
N THR A 158 -3.72 14.37 -18.18
CA THR A 158 -4.24 15.72 -18.44
C THR A 158 -5.29 16.16 -17.40
N GLU A 159 -6.09 15.22 -16.88
CA GLU A 159 -7.06 15.47 -15.81
C GLU A 159 -6.41 15.79 -14.45
N SER A 160 -5.10 15.60 -14.32
CA SER A 160 -4.34 15.96 -13.11
C SER A 160 -3.87 17.42 -13.08
N GLU A 161 -4.08 18.20 -14.15
CA GLU A 161 -3.76 19.63 -14.17
C GLU A 161 -4.45 20.41 -13.05
N GLY A 162 -3.73 21.38 -12.47
CA GLY A 162 -4.19 22.20 -11.36
C GLY A 162 -4.19 21.48 -9.99
N ARG A 163 -3.93 20.17 -9.94
CA ARG A 163 -3.82 19.42 -8.69
C ARG A 163 -2.38 19.43 -8.17
N ALA A 164 -2.23 19.76 -6.89
CA ALA A 164 -0.96 19.68 -6.21
C ALA A 164 -0.65 18.24 -5.78
N PHE A 165 0.63 17.87 -5.80
CA PHE A 165 1.12 16.57 -5.36
C PHE A 165 2.53 16.68 -4.80
N ASP A 166 2.87 15.75 -3.91
CA ASP A 166 4.23 15.62 -3.38
C ASP A 166 4.97 14.55 -4.18
N MET A 167 6.23 14.83 -4.54
CA MET A 167 7.03 13.86 -5.29
C MET A 167 7.36 12.64 -4.44
N VAL A 168 7.17 11.44 -4.99
CA VAL A 168 7.37 10.20 -4.22
C VAL A 168 8.83 10.02 -3.78
N CYS A 169 9.79 10.43 -4.61
CA CYS A 169 11.22 10.38 -4.29
C CYS A 169 11.66 11.49 -3.31
N LYS A 170 10.90 12.59 -3.23
CA LYS A 170 11.24 13.81 -2.48
C LYS A 170 9.97 14.39 -1.85
N THR A 171 9.47 13.74 -0.81
CA THR A 171 8.18 14.06 -0.18
C THR A 171 8.08 15.46 0.42
N THR A 172 9.20 16.18 0.56
CA THR A 172 9.24 17.57 1.03
C THR A 172 8.99 18.60 -0.06
N GLU A 173 9.08 18.21 -1.33
CA GLU A 173 8.89 19.08 -2.49
C GLU A 173 7.52 18.85 -3.14
N SER A 174 6.63 19.83 -2.93
CA SER A 174 5.31 19.84 -3.54
C SER A 174 5.31 20.57 -4.87
N ARG A 175 4.65 19.98 -5.87
CA ARG A 175 4.56 20.47 -7.25
C ARG A 175 3.09 20.53 -7.68
N ARG A 176 2.81 21.32 -8.71
CA ARG A 176 1.50 21.37 -9.38
C ARG A 176 1.76 21.53 -10.87
N ILE A 177 1.12 20.72 -11.69
CA ILE A 177 1.18 20.90 -13.15
C ILE A 177 0.08 21.88 -13.52
N ASP A 178 0.45 23.05 -14.04
CA ASP A 178 -0.50 24.12 -14.38
C ASP A 178 -0.98 23.98 -15.83
N SER A 179 -0.13 23.44 -16.72
CA SER A 179 -0.51 23.11 -18.10
C SER A 179 0.43 22.08 -18.71
N MET A 180 -0.10 21.26 -19.62
CA MET A 180 0.63 20.32 -20.46
C MET A 180 0.20 20.45 -21.91
N GLN A 181 1.16 20.36 -22.83
CA GLN A 181 0.84 20.11 -24.23
C GLN A 181 0.32 18.68 -24.40
N ILE A 182 -0.80 18.54 -25.11
CA ILE A 182 -1.48 17.26 -25.34
C ILE A 182 -0.57 16.25 -26.06
N ASN A 183 0.24 16.71 -27.01
CA ASN A 183 1.19 15.85 -27.71
C ASN A 183 2.57 15.94 -27.03
N ALA A 184 3.09 14.80 -26.60
CA ALA A 184 4.33 14.68 -25.85
C ALA A 184 5.18 13.53 -26.39
N GLU A 185 6.46 13.52 -26.05
CA GLU A 185 7.38 12.44 -26.45
C GLU A 185 7.41 11.36 -25.36
N PRO A 186 7.06 10.10 -25.66
CA PRO A 186 7.20 9.00 -24.71
C PRO A 186 8.68 8.64 -24.54
N VAL A 187 9.09 8.42 -23.29
CA VAL A 187 10.47 8.16 -22.92
C VAL A 187 10.58 6.77 -22.33
N ARG A 188 11.59 6.01 -22.78
CA ARG A 188 11.92 4.74 -22.13
C ARG A 188 12.41 5.01 -20.71
N ASN A 189 11.72 4.45 -19.74
CA ASN A 189 12.16 4.46 -18.34
C ASN A 189 12.56 3.06 -17.91
N HIS A 190 13.39 2.99 -16.87
CA HIS A 190 13.71 1.75 -16.15
C HIS A 190 13.18 1.83 -14.71
N ALA A 191 12.02 2.47 -14.54
CA ALA A 191 11.42 2.60 -13.22
C ALA A 191 10.96 1.23 -12.72
N PHE A 192 11.28 0.91 -11.47
CA PHE A 192 10.77 -0.27 -10.80
C PHE A 192 10.12 0.18 -9.50
N ILE A 193 8.81 0.38 -9.53
CA ILE A 193 8.02 0.72 -8.35
C ILE A 193 7.00 -0.37 -8.09
N TYR A 194 6.79 -0.68 -6.81
CA TYR A 194 5.72 -1.54 -6.36
C TYR A 194 5.01 -0.96 -5.12
N LEU A 195 3.73 -1.29 -4.98
CA LEU A 195 2.94 -1.06 -3.79
C LEU A 195 3.06 -2.26 -2.84
N GLU A 196 3.12 -1.97 -1.55
CA GLU A 196 3.04 -2.95 -0.46
C GLU A 196 1.94 -2.53 0.52
N TRP A 197 0.86 -3.29 0.57
CA TRP A 197 -0.27 -3.04 1.47
C TRP A 197 -0.29 -4.07 2.60
N ASN A 198 0.02 -3.62 3.82
CA ASN A 198 -0.17 -4.42 5.02
C ASN A 198 -1.59 -4.20 5.56
N VAL A 199 -2.46 -5.17 5.28
CA VAL A 199 -3.89 -5.10 5.59
C VAL A 199 -4.12 -5.06 7.10
N ASN A 200 -3.39 -5.89 7.87
CA ASN A 200 -3.56 -5.94 9.32
C ASN A 200 -3.18 -4.63 10.02
N LYS A 201 -2.21 -3.89 9.49
CA LYS A 201 -1.73 -2.63 10.05
C LYS A 201 -2.41 -1.41 9.45
N GLY A 202 -3.22 -1.58 8.40
CA GLY A 202 -3.80 -0.47 7.64
C GLY A 202 -2.73 0.47 7.08
N LYS A 203 -1.60 -0.08 6.60
CA LYS A 203 -0.47 0.71 6.08
C LYS A 203 -0.17 0.36 4.64
N LEU A 204 -0.01 1.39 3.81
CA LEU A 204 0.34 1.29 2.41
C LEU A 204 1.68 1.99 2.16
N TRP A 205 2.58 1.30 1.46
CA TRP A 205 3.86 1.86 1.06
C TRP A 205 4.04 1.76 -0.44
N LEU A 206 4.68 2.79 -0.99
CA LEU A 206 5.25 2.78 -2.33
C LEU A 206 6.76 2.60 -2.20
N ARG A 207 7.32 1.58 -2.86
CA ARG A 207 8.74 1.26 -2.78
C ARG A 207 9.35 0.98 -4.13
N GLY A 208 10.66 1.14 -4.22
CA GLY A 208 11.46 0.75 -5.37
C GLY A 208 12.40 1.86 -5.82
N GLU A 209 12.52 2.04 -7.12
CA GLU A 209 13.42 3.00 -7.76
C GLU A 209 12.71 3.75 -8.89
N LEU A 210 12.84 5.08 -8.89
CA LEU A 210 12.26 5.98 -9.88
C LEU A 210 13.22 7.14 -10.11
N ALA A 211 13.48 7.47 -11.38
CA ALA A 211 14.41 8.54 -11.75
C ALA A 211 15.79 8.39 -11.06
N ASP A 212 16.31 7.15 -11.03
CA ASP A 212 17.57 6.76 -10.37
C ASP A 212 17.63 7.12 -8.87
N GLN A 213 16.46 7.26 -8.23
CA GLN A 213 16.30 7.57 -6.80
C GLN A 213 15.48 6.47 -6.12
N SER A 214 15.87 6.11 -4.90
CA SER A 214 15.11 5.16 -4.09
C SER A 214 13.80 5.76 -3.60
N VAL A 215 12.71 5.02 -3.73
CA VAL A 215 11.38 5.36 -3.23
C VAL A 215 11.08 4.51 -1.99
N ASP A 216 10.67 5.16 -0.90
CA ASP A 216 10.09 4.52 0.29
C ASP A 216 9.11 5.51 0.94
N SER A 217 7.94 5.63 0.33
CA SER A 217 6.93 6.63 0.68
C SER A 217 5.73 5.95 1.31
N SER A 218 5.21 6.50 2.40
CA SER A 218 3.95 6.07 2.99
C SER A 218 2.79 6.74 2.26
N LEU A 219 1.77 5.96 1.92
CA LEU A 219 0.52 6.43 1.31
C LEU A 219 -0.66 6.19 2.25
N ASN A 220 -1.81 6.78 1.91
CA ASN A 220 -3.06 6.46 2.58
C ASN A 220 -3.49 5.04 2.18
N ALA A 221 -3.70 4.18 3.17
CA ALA A 221 -4.27 2.86 2.92
C ALA A 221 -5.73 2.99 2.45
N PRO A 222 -6.20 2.09 1.58
CA PRO A 222 -7.59 2.11 1.14
C PRO A 222 -8.51 1.80 2.32
N ASP A 223 -9.70 2.41 2.32
CA ASP A 223 -10.73 2.21 3.34
C ASP A 223 -11.46 0.87 3.12
N ILE A 224 -10.72 -0.23 3.29
CA ILE A 224 -11.20 -1.61 3.12
C ILE A 224 -10.92 -2.39 4.40
N GLU A 225 -11.98 -2.89 5.01
CA GLU A 225 -11.91 -3.70 6.22
C GLU A 225 -11.15 -5.01 5.99
N SER A 226 -10.35 -5.42 6.98
CA SER A 226 -9.55 -6.65 6.91
C SER A 226 -10.37 -7.90 6.62
N ASN A 227 -11.59 -7.99 7.18
CA ASN A 227 -12.49 -9.13 6.95
C ASN A 227 -12.99 -9.18 5.49
N GLN A 228 -13.18 -8.01 4.86
CA GLN A 228 -13.56 -7.93 3.46
C GLN A 228 -12.41 -8.40 2.56
N VAL A 229 -11.17 -8.04 2.87
CA VAL A 229 -10.00 -8.56 2.15
C VAL A 229 -9.91 -10.08 2.26
N TRP A 230 -10.04 -10.63 3.47
CA TRP A 230 -10.07 -12.08 3.68
C TRP A 230 -11.19 -12.77 2.90
N LYS A 231 -12.38 -12.17 2.85
CA LYS A 231 -13.49 -12.64 2.04
C LYS A 231 -13.11 -12.73 0.57
N ASN A 232 -12.61 -11.65 -0.02
CA ASN A 232 -12.17 -11.63 -1.42
C ASN A 232 -11.13 -12.73 -1.70
N LEU A 233 -10.13 -12.88 -0.84
CA LEU A 233 -9.08 -13.90 -0.98
C LEU A 233 -9.65 -15.32 -0.91
N LEU A 234 -10.45 -15.61 0.11
CA LEU A 234 -10.97 -16.96 0.36
C LEU A 234 -12.07 -17.37 -0.62
N GLU A 235 -12.81 -16.41 -1.20
CA GLU A 235 -13.73 -16.67 -2.30
C GLU A 235 -12.99 -17.16 -3.55
N CYS A 236 -11.79 -16.62 -3.85
CA CYS A 236 -10.98 -17.07 -5.00
C CYS A 236 -10.54 -18.54 -4.92
N VAL A 237 -10.49 -19.12 -3.71
CA VAL A 237 -10.09 -20.51 -3.46
C VAL A 237 -11.23 -21.35 -2.87
N GLU A 238 -12.47 -20.85 -2.91
CA GLU A 238 -13.68 -21.53 -2.43
C GLU A 238 -13.65 -21.94 -0.94
N LEU A 239 -12.85 -21.26 -0.12
CA LEU A 239 -12.70 -21.53 1.31
C LEU A 239 -13.51 -20.59 2.21
N TRP A 240 -14.12 -19.54 1.66
CA TRP A 240 -14.89 -18.57 2.46
C TRP A 240 -15.98 -19.19 3.34
N PRO A 241 -16.76 -20.19 2.89
CA PRO A 241 -17.78 -20.82 3.75
C PRO A 241 -17.22 -21.54 4.98
N ARG A 242 -15.91 -21.84 4.99
CA ARG A 242 -15.20 -22.52 6.08
C ARG A 242 -14.44 -21.56 6.97
N TRP A 243 -14.46 -20.26 6.69
CA TRP A 243 -13.77 -19.26 7.48
C TRP A 243 -14.57 -18.91 8.74
N ASP A 244 -13.91 -18.93 9.89
CA ASP A 244 -14.46 -18.39 11.13
C ASP A 244 -13.91 -16.96 11.33
N PRO A 245 -14.72 -15.91 11.08
CA PRO A 245 -14.28 -14.53 11.20
C PRO A 245 -14.02 -14.11 12.66
N SER A 246 -14.63 -14.80 13.64
CA SER A 246 -14.47 -14.47 15.07
C SER A 246 -13.12 -14.95 15.61
N GLN A 247 -12.67 -16.13 15.17
CA GLN A 247 -11.39 -16.72 15.56
C GLN A 247 -10.27 -16.45 14.53
N GLN A 248 -10.59 -15.84 13.39
CA GLN A 248 -9.69 -15.68 12.24
C GLN A 248 -9.00 -16.99 11.84
N ALA A 249 -9.80 -18.05 11.73
CA ALA A 249 -9.32 -19.41 11.54
C ALA A 249 -10.12 -20.14 10.47
N LEU A 250 -9.46 -21.08 9.79
CA LEU A 250 -10.07 -21.90 8.75
C LEU A 250 -10.53 -23.24 9.34
N ARG A 251 -11.83 -23.54 9.19
CA ARG A 251 -12.42 -24.82 9.58
C ARG A 251 -12.09 -25.91 8.57
N MET A 252 -11.61 -27.05 9.07
CA MET A 252 -11.03 -28.11 8.25
C MET A 252 -11.41 -29.50 8.71
N ALA A 253 -11.70 -30.38 7.75
CA ALA A 253 -11.88 -31.79 8.04
C ALA A 253 -10.52 -32.45 8.33
N PHE A 254 -10.49 -33.43 9.23
CA PHE A 254 -9.24 -34.10 9.60
C PHE A 254 -8.55 -34.73 8.39
N ASP A 255 -9.32 -35.35 7.49
CA ASP A 255 -8.81 -36.09 6.33
C ASP A 255 -8.24 -35.16 5.23
N GLU A 256 -8.56 -33.87 5.25
CA GLU A 256 -8.04 -32.87 4.31
C GLU A 256 -6.75 -32.19 4.82
N SER A 257 -6.32 -32.51 6.05
CA SER A 257 -5.11 -31.95 6.67
C SER A 257 -3.91 -32.90 6.54
N SER A 258 -2.73 -32.32 6.33
CA SER A 258 -1.46 -33.05 6.32
C SER A 258 -0.93 -33.28 7.75
N LYS A 259 0.03 -34.20 7.90
CA LYS A 259 0.64 -34.48 9.22
C LYS A 259 1.28 -33.25 9.87
N SER A 260 1.92 -32.38 9.08
CA SER A 260 2.53 -31.15 9.60
C SER A 260 1.47 -30.16 10.09
N GLU A 261 0.39 -29.97 9.31
CA GLU A 261 -0.72 -29.09 9.69
C GLU A 261 -1.45 -29.61 10.94
N ARG A 262 -1.55 -30.94 11.09
CA ARG A 262 -2.15 -31.55 12.27
C ARG A 262 -1.38 -31.26 13.56
N GLU A 263 -0.06 -31.14 13.43
CA GLU A 263 0.83 -30.85 14.54
C GLU A 263 0.88 -29.33 14.84
N SER A 264 1.05 -28.50 13.81
CA SER A 264 1.17 -27.05 13.96
C SER A 264 -0.16 -26.33 14.17
N LEU A 265 -1.28 -26.95 13.76
CA LEU A 265 -2.61 -26.35 13.67
C LEU A 265 -2.63 -25.08 12.80
N THR A 266 -1.77 -25.04 11.78
CA THR A 266 -1.66 -23.93 10.84
C THR A 266 -1.53 -24.43 9.41
N ARG A 267 -1.98 -23.63 8.45
CA ARG A 267 -1.85 -23.87 7.01
C ARG A 267 -1.25 -22.67 6.29
N VAL A 268 -0.55 -22.92 5.20
CA VAL A 268 -0.19 -21.88 4.22
C VAL A 268 -1.28 -21.82 3.16
N LEU A 269 -1.92 -20.65 3.01
CA LEU A 269 -2.87 -20.40 1.92
C LEU A 269 -2.16 -19.69 0.78
N LYS A 270 -2.39 -20.16 -0.45
CA LYS A 270 -1.76 -19.62 -1.65
C LYS A 270 -2.82 -19.04 -2.57
N PHE A 271 -2.65 -17.77 -2.92
CA PHE A 271 -3.56 -17.04 -3.79
C PHE A 271 -2.82 -16.61 -5.04
N LYS A 272 -3.35 -16.99 -6.21
CA LYS A 272 -2.78 -16.59 -7.50
C LYS A 272 -3.43 -15.32 -7.98
N ASN A 273 -2.63 -14.28 -8.22
CA ASN A 273 -3.04 -12.94 -8.62
C ASN A 273 -4.40 -12.48 -8.05
N PRO A 274 -4.54 -12.39 -6.71
CA PRO A 274 -5.83 -12.10 -6.09
C PRO A 274 -6.35 -10.73 -6.48
N GLU A 275 -7.68 -10.63 -6.62
CA GLU A 275 -8.38 -9.38 -6.92
C GLU A 275 -9.18 -8.94 -5.69
N ILE A 276 -8.86 -7.75 -5.17
CA ILE A 276 -9.57 -7.18 -4.03
C ILE A 276 -10.51 -6.09 -4.55
N SER A 277 -11.81 -6.23 -4.25
CA SER A 277 -12.82 -5.25 -4.64
C SER A 277 -12.47 -3.86 -4.11
N GLY A 278 -12.40 -2.87 -5.00
CA GLY A 278 -12.04 -1.49 -4.66
C GLY A 278 -10.53 -1.20 -4.61
N ALA A 279 -9.68 -2.23 -4.64
CA ALA A 279 -8.23 -2.07 -4.70
C ALA A 279 -7.58 -2.69 -5.96
N GLY A 280 -8.27 -3.56 -6.69
CA GLY A 280 -7.78 -4.16 -7.95
C GLY A 280 -6.96 -5.43 -7.72
N ARG A 281 -6.13 -5.79 -8.72
CA ARG A 281 -5.35 -7.04 -8.73
C ARG A 281 -3.98 -6.88 -8.09
N PHE A 282 -3.52 -7.95 -7.44
CA PHE A 282 -2.21 -8.05 -6.81
C PHE A 282 -1.41 -9.23 -7.37
N GLU A 283 -0.13 -9.31 -7.02
CA GLU A 283 0.75 -10.44 -7.30
C GLU A 283 0.40 -11.67 -6.46
N ASP A 284 0.96 -12.82 -6.84
CA ASP A 284 0.81 -14.06 -6.09
C ASP A 284 1.20 -13.88 -4.61
N LEU A 285 0.37 -14.44 -3.72
CA LEU A 285 0.45 -14.24 -2.29
C LEU A 285 0.40 -15.59 -1.57
N ASP A 286 1.40 -15.83 -0.73
CA ASP A 286 1.40 -16.92 0.25
C ASP A 286 1.16 -16.34 1.65
N VAL A 287 0.05 -16.71 2.29
CA VAL A 287 -0.26 -16.34 3.68
C VAL A 287 0.09 -17.51 4.59
N TYR A 288 1.09 -17.28 5.43
CA TYR A 288 1.60 -18.28 6.37
C TYR A 288 0.80 -18.30 7.68
N ASP A 289 0.95 -19.40 8.41
CA ASP A 289 0.46 -19.59 9.76
C ASP A 289 -1.06 -19.44 9.95
N VAL A 290 -1.87 -19.65 8.90
CA VAL A 290 -3.34 -19.54 8.97
C VAL A 290 -3.89 -20.57 9.97
N PRO A 291 -4.50 -20.14 11.09
CA PRO A 291 -4.96 -21.07 12.12
C PRO A 291 -6.01 -22.03 11.57
N LEU A 292 -5.94 -23.27 12.02
CA LEU A 292 -6.89 -24.32 11.67
C LEU A 292 -7.76 -24.68 12.87
N LEU A 293 -9.05 -24.82 12.61
CA LEU A 293 -10.02 -25.37 13.55
C LEU A 293 -10.66 -26.62 12.95
N PRO A 294 -11.12 -27.57 13.77
CA PRO A 294 -11.88 -28.69 13.26
C PRO A 294 -13.22 -28.21 12.67
N LEU A 295 -13.61 -28.81 11.55
CA LEU A 295 -14.87 -28.51 10.87
C LEU A 295 -16.09 -28.95 11.67
N SER A 296 -15.97 -30.07 12.40
CA SER A 296 -17.03 -30.65 13.21
C SER A 296 -16.48 -31.26 14.50
N GLY A 297 -17.38 -31.63 15.43
CA GLY A 297 -16.99 -32.37 16.63
C GLY A 297 -16.39 -33.75 16.33
N GLU A 298 -16.78 -34.38 15.22
CA GLU A 298 -16.18 -35.65 14.78
C GLU A 298 -14.74 -35.43 14.31
N ASP A 299 -14.48 -34.37 13.55
CA ASP A 299 -13.13 -34.00 13.12
C ASP A 299 -12.25 -33.64 14.32
N ALA A 300 -12.81 -32.90 15.28
CA ALA A 300 -12.13 -32.57 16.54
C ALA A 300 -11.67 -33.83 17.27
N LYS A 301 -12.55 -34.84 17.35
CA LYS A 301 -12.23 -36.13 17.98
C LYS A 301 -11.13 -36.87 17.23
N LYS A 302 -11.25 -37.04 15.90
CA LYS A 302 -10.21 -37.71 15.08
C LYS A 302 -8.85 -37.03 15.21
N TRP A 303 -8.85 -35.70 15.24
CA TRP A 303 -7.64 -34.91 15.36
C TRP A 303 -7.01 -35.02 16.75
N ALA A 304 -7.83 -34.97 17.80
CA ALA A 304 -7.38 -35.18 19.18
C ALA A 304 -6.82 -36.60 19.37
N GLU A 305 -7.48 -37.64 18.85
CA GLU A 305 -7.00 -39.02 18.89
C GLU A 305 -5.65 -39.17 18.19
N TRP A 306 -5.51 -38.60 16.99
CA TRP A 306 -4.25 -38.59 16.25
C TRP A 306 -3.12 -37.89 17.01
N ARG A 307 -3.42 -36.76 17.67
CA ARG A 307 -2.44 -36.03 18.49
C ARG A 307 -2.04 -36.82 19.72
N LEU A 308 -3.00 -37.40 20.46
CA LEU A 308 -2.73 -38.28 21.60
C LEU A 308 -1.80 -39.42 21.19
N GLU A 309 -2.14 -40.05 20.07
CA GLU A 309 -1.33 -41.10 19.48
C GLU A 309 0.09 -40.67 19.12
N ALA A 310 0.28 -39.44 18.63
CA ALA A 310 1.59 -38.89 18.29
C ALA A 310 2.41 -38.51 19.53
N ARG A 311 1.78 -38.23 20.67
CA ARG A 311 2.43 -37.84 21.94
C ARG A 311 2.96 -39.04 22.74
N ILE A 312 2.40 -40.24 22.54
CA ILE A 312 2.87 -41.47 23.19
C ILE A 312 4.29 -41.79 22.74
N SER A 313 5.25 -41.48 23.62
CA SER A 313 6.69 -41.58 23.36
C SER A 313 7.43 -42.41 24.40
N ASP A 314 6.77 -42.75 25.51
CA ASP A 314 7.29 -43.54 26.62
C ASP A 314 6.13 -44.27 27.33
N TYR A 315 6.41 -45.06 28.37
CA TYR A 315 5.41 -45.78 29.17
C TYR A 315 4.29 -44.85 29.67
N ALA A 316 3.06 -45.22 29.31
CA ALA A 316 1.83 -44.49 29.57
C ALA A 316 1.28 -44.74 30.99
N THR A 317 2.04 -44.37 32.03
CA THR A 317 1.52 -44.33 33.42
C THR A 317 0.25 -43.48 33.49
N ASN A 318 -0.63 -43.71 34.46
CA ASN A 318 -1.91 -42.96 34.59
C ASN A 318 -1.72 -41.44 34.51
N SER A 319 -0.72 -40.89 35.21
CA SER A 319 -0.42 -39.46 35.22
C SER A 319 0.01 -38.93 33.84
N ARG A 320 0.95 -39.60 33.18
CA ARG A 320 1.44 -39.24 31.84
C ARG A 320 0.37 -39.37 30.78
N TYR A 321 -0.42 -40.45 30.82
CA TYR A 321 -1.51 -40.64 29.87
C TYR A 321 -2.56 -39.54 30.00
N GLN A 322 -2.94 -39.18 31.22
CA GLN A 322 -3.85 -38.07 31.48
C GLN A 322 -3.27 -36.74 30.98
N GLN A 323 -1.97 -36.49 31.20
CA GLN A 323 -1.30 -35.30 30.66
C GLN A 323 -1.38 -35.25 29.12
N TRP A 324 -0.99 -36.32 28.43
CA TRP A 324 -1.04 -36.37 26.96
C TRP A 324 -2.47 -36.25 26.41
N THR A 325 -3.44 -36.80 27.13
CA THR A 325 -4.87 -36.68 26.78
C THR A 325 -5.31 -35.23 26.84
N ASN A 326 -4.94 -34.51 27.91
CA ASN A 326 -5.26 -33.09 28.06
C ASN A 326 -4.58 -32.23 26.98
N GLU A 327 -3.28 -32.43 26.73
CA GLU A 327 -2.50 -31.70 25.70
C GLU A 327 -3.00 -31.99 24.27
N ALA A 328 -3.57 -33.17 24.02
CA ALA A 328 -4.15 -33.54 22.74
C ALA A 328 -5.54 -32.91 22.52
N ALA A 329 -6.34 -32.77 23.58
CA ALA A 329 -7.70 -32.24 23.52
C ALA A 329 -7.77 -30.70 23.66
N GLU A 330 -6.80 -30.07 24.32
CA GLU A 330 -6.78 -28.63 24.63
C GLU A 330 -7.12 -27.72 23.43
N PRO A 331 -6.53 -27.90 22.22
CA PRO A 331 -6.83 -27.03 21.09
C PRO A 331 -8.26 -27.15 20.55
N PHE A 332 -8.98 -28.18 20.96
CA PHE A 332 -10.32 -28.53 20.48
C PHE A 332 -11.39 -28.38 21.56
N ALA A 333 -11.12 -27.57 22.59
CA ALA A 333 -12.00 -27.37 23.74
C ALA A 333 -13.45 -26.97 23.37
N GLU A 334 -13.64 -26.25 22.25
CA GLU A 334 -14.95 -25.91 21.68
C GLU A 334 -15.87 -27.13 21.55
N PHE A 335 -15.31 -28.29 21.21
CA PHE A 335 -16.07 -29.53 20.99
C PHE A 335 -15.97 -30.52 22.15
N SER A 336 -15.09 -30.27 23.12
CA SER A 336 -14.84 -31.16 24.27
C SER A 336 -14.71 -32.64 23.85
N PRO A 337 -13.76 -32.99 22.98
CA PRO A 337 -13.68 -34.32 22.39
C PRO A 337 -13.43 -35.39 23.45
N THR A 338 -14.23 -36.47 23.41
CA THR A 338 -14.02 -37.64 24.25
C THR A 338 -12.95 -38.54 23.64
N LEU A 339 -11.78 -38.60 24.30
CA LEU A 339 -10.66 -39.46 23.92
C LEU A 339 -10.81 -40.86 24.54
N PRO A 340 -10.25 -41.91 23.89
CA PRO A 340 -10.31 -43.26 24.43
C PRO A 340 -9.54 -43.37 25.76
N PRO A 341 -10.05 -44.14 26.72
CA PRO A 341 -9.29 -44.48 27.92
C PRO A 341 -8.09 -45.36 27.54
N ARG A 342 -7.09 -45.43 28.45
CA ARG A 342 -5.80 -46.07 28.19
C ARG A 342 -5.94 -47.55 27.81
N ASP A 343 -6.81 -48.27 28.50
CA ASP A 343 -7.14 -49.67 28.28
C ASP A 343 -7.71 -49.92 26.88
N ALA A 344 -8.70 -49.11 26.47
CA ALA A 344 -9.30 -49.20 25.14
C ALA A 344 -8.29 -48.88 24.03
N LEU A 345 -7.42 -47.89 24.23
CA LEU A 345 -6.36 -47.56 23.28
C LEU A 345 -5.29 -48.67 23.22
N ALA A 346 -4.93 -49.26 24.36
CA ALA A 346 -3.99 -50.37 24.44
C ALA A 346 -4.53 -51.59 23.67
N GLU A 347 -5.79 -51.96 23.88
CA GLU A 347 -6.45 -53.06 23.17
C GLU A 347 -6.53 -52.80 21.65
N LEU A 348 -6.86 -51.58 21.23
CA LEU A 348 -6.92 -51.19 19.82
C LEU A 348 -5.53 -51.33 19.15
N VAL A 349 -4.50 -50.74 19.75
CA VAL A 349 -3.13 -50.76 19.24
C VAL A 349 -2.54 -52.18 19.27
N TRP A 350 -2.94 -52.99 20.25
CA TRP A 350 -2.58 -54.40 20.32
C TRP A 350 -3.25 -55.19 19.20
N THR A 351 -4.53 -54.98 18.94
CA THR A 351 -5.28 -55.71 17.90
C THR A 351 -4.79 -55.36 16.49
N GLN A 352 -4.39 -54.11 16.28
CA GLN A 352 -3.87 -53.62 14.98
C GLN A 352 -2.37 -53.91 14.79
N ARG A 353 -1.71 -54.61 15.73
CA ARG A 353 -0.28 -54.89 15.62
C ARG A 353 0.01 -55.79 14.41
N GLY A 354 1.09 -55.48 13.70
CA GLY A 354 1.67 -56.41 12.73
C GLY A 354 2.35 -57.60 13.43
N ASN A 355 3.15 -58.36 12.69
CA ASN A 355 3.86 -59.54 13.23
C ASN A 355 4.77 -59.25 14.45
N ARG A 356 5.16 -57.98 14.67
CA ARG A 356 5.92 -57.56 15.85
C ARG A 356 5.27 -56.32 16.49
N PRO A 357 5.07 -56.30 17.82
CA PRO A 357 4.59 -55.10 18.51
C PRO A 357 5.58 -53.94 18.36
N THR A 358 5.04 -52.73 18.19
CA THR A 358 5.85 -51.50 18.16
C THR A 358 6.20 -51.04 19.58
N ALA A 359 7.14 -50.10 19.73
CA ALA A 359 7.45 -49.49 21.03
C ALA A 359 6.18 -48.89 21.68
N LYS A 360 5.33 -48.24 20.88
CA LYS A 360 4.03 -47.70 21.32
C LYS A 360 3.10 -48.78 21.88
N CYS A 361 3.05 -49.96 21.25
CA CYS A 361 2.28 -51.10 21.78
C CYS A 361 2.75 -51.47 23.19
N TRP A 362 4.07 -51.52 23.41
CA TRP A 362 4.64 -51.86 24.72
C TRP A 362 4.43 -50.77 25.76
N TYR A 363 4.57 -49.49 25.38
CA TYR A 363 4.33 -48.35 26.26
C TYR A 363 2.92 -48.33 26.83
N LEU A 364 1.92 -48.74 26.04
CA LEU A 364 0.53 -48.85 26.47
C LEU A 364 0.27 -50.14 27.26
N MET A 365 0.56 -51.31 26.66
CA MET A 365 0.24 -52.61 27.26
C MET A 365 0.97 -52.87 28.58
N ALA A 366 2.27 -52.57 28.67
CA ALA A 366 3.02 -52.82 29.89
C ALA A 366 2.54 -51.93 31.05
N SER A 367 2.15 -50.68 30.75
CA SER A 367 1.60 -49.77 31.76
C SER A 367 0.23 -50.22 32.25
N GLU A 368 -0.57 -50.81 31.37
CA GLU A 368 -1.88 -51.37 31.69
C GLU A 368 -1.77 -52.66 32.51
N ASP A 369 -0.99 -53.63 32.03
CA ASP A 369 -0.77 -54.93 32.69
C ASP A 369 -0.21 -54.77 34.12
N TRP A 370 0.59 -53.72 34.34
CA TRP A 370 1.25 -53.47 35.63
C TRP A 370 0.51 -52.43 36.49
N GLY A 371 -0.59 -51.84 35.99
CA GLY A 371 -1.38 -50.84 36.72
C GLY A 371 -0.62 -49.56 37.07
N LEU A 372 0.31 -49.12 36.20
CA LEU A 372 1.23 -48.00 36.45
C LEU A 372 0.62 -46.60 36.29
#